data_AF-A0A7S0H809-F1
#
_entry.id   AF-A0A7S0H809-F1
#
_cell.length_a   1.000
_cell.length_b   1.000
_cell.length_c   1.000
_cell.angle_alpha   90.00
_cell.angle_beta   90.00
_cell.angle_gamma   90.00
#
_symmetry.space_group_name_H-M   'P 1'
#
loop_
_entity.id
_entity.type
_entity.pdbx_description
1 polymer ?
#
loop_
_entity_poly.entity_id
_entity_poly.type
_entity_poly.pdbx_seq_one_letter_code
_entity_poly.pdbx_strand_id
1 'polypeptide(L)'
;PAMVAAWTAAALLSLCALHAEAFAPSMSSSLLMKRIASSKMSSRSGLNLKMQASSGSDHDILLRVARGEVANRAPVWLMRQAGRYMKEFREYSDKYPFRQRSETPDIAIELSLQPWRAFGTDGVIMFSDILTPLPSMGIEFDVVKGSGPVIFDPIRSMDQIKSLKPIDDPDNT
;
A
#
# COMPACT_ATOMS: atom_id res chain seq x y z
N PRO A 1 -34.32 -3.47 9.01
CA PRO A 1 -33.82 -2.84 7.76
C PRO A 1 -33.87 -1.29 7.69
N ALA A 2 -34.11 -0.56 8.79
CA ALA A 2 -33.98 0.91 8.80
C ALA A 2 -33.23 1.48 10.04
N MET A 3 -32.72 0.64 10.96
CA MET A 3 -32.00 1.10 12.16
C MET A 3 -30.48 0.84 12.15
N VAL A 4 -29.95 0.08 11.19
CA VAL A 4 -28.50 -0.21 11.09
C VAL A 4 -27.74 0.88 10.32
N ALA A 5 -28.45 1.69 9.53
CA ALA A 5 -27.86 2.78 8.74
C ALA A 5 -27.57 4.06 9.55
N ALA A 6 -28.16 4.22 10.73
CA ALA A 6 -27.96 5.42 11.56
C ALA A 6 -26.70 5.35 12.44
N TRP A 7 -26.19 4.15 12.74
CA TRP A 7 -25.01 3.96 13.59
C TRP A 7 -23.67 4.03 12.84
N THR A 8 -23.67 3.87 11.52
CA THR A 8 -22.44 3.93 10.70
C THR A 8 -22.05 5.35 10.30
N ALA A 9 -22.99 6.31 10.29
CA ALA A 9 -22.69 7.72 10.00
C ALA A 9 -22.07 8.48 11.19
N ALA A 10 -22.40 8.10 12.44
CA ALA A 10 -21.89 8.78 13.63
C ALA A 10 -20.42 8.40 13.96
N ALA A 11 -19.96 7.21 13.58
CA ALA A 11 -18.58 6.77 13.82
C ALA A 11 -17.56 7.41 12.86
N LEU A 12 -18.00 7.83 11.67
CA LEU A 12 -17.13 8.43 10.65
C LEU A 12 -16.84 9.93 10.89
N LEU A 13 -17.67 10.63 11.66
CA LEU A 13 -17.44 12.03 12.04
C LEU A 13 -16.60 12.19 13.32
N SER A 14 -16.43 11.14 14.13
CA SER A 14 -15.65 11.20 15.37
C SER A 14 -14.17 10.82 15.17
N LEU A 15 -13.81 10.09 14.10
CA LEU A 15 -12.42 9.74 13.81
C LEU A 15 -11.63 10.83 13.05
N CYS A 16 -12.30 11.76 12.36
CA CYS A 16 -11.62 12.89 11.69
C CYS A 16 -11.14 13.98 12.68
N ALA A 17 -11.65 14.01 13.90
CA ALA A 17 -11.26 15.01 14.91
C ALA A 17 -10.04 14.60 15.76
N LEU A 18 -9.55 13.35 15.66
CA LEU A 18 -8.56 12.80 16.60
C LEU A 18 -7.15 12.54 16.01
N HIS A 19 -6.81 13.15 14.87
CA HIS A 19 -5.44 13.14 14.32
C HIS A 19 -4.90 14.54 13.96
N ALA A 20 -5.56 15.61 14.43
CA ALA A 20 -5.08 16.97 14.27
C ALA A 20 -4.17 17.48 15.42
N GLU A 21 -3.85 16.65 16.41
CA GLU A 21 -3.02 17.03 17.56
C GLU A 21 -1.77 16.14 17.68
N ALA A 22 -0.81 16.28 16.76
CA ALA A 22 0.51 15.70 16.96
C ALA A 22 1.62 16.42 16.17
N PHE A 23 1.60 17.76 16.08
CA PHE A 23 2.82 18.56 15.84
C PHE A 23 2.55 20.06 16.07
N ALA A 24 2.53 20.49 17.33
CA ALA A 24 2.59 21.91 17.68
C ALA A 24 3.93 22.20 18.35
N PRO A 25 4.84 23.00 17.76
CA PRO A 25 5.95 23.55 18.50
C PRO A 25 5.45 24.74 19.35
N SER A 26 5.71 24.66 20.64
CA SER A 26 5.63 25.76 21.59
C SER A 26 6.33 27.01 21.03
N MET A 27 5.58 28.09 20.82
CA MET A 27 6.14 29.43 20.61
C MET A 27 5.68 30.35 21.73
N SER A 28 6.63 30.73 22.57
CA SER A 28 6.51 31.85 23.50
C SER A 28 6.30 33.15 22.71
N SER A 29 5.15 33.76 22.95
CA SER A 29 4.72 35.05 22.40
C SER A 29 5.44 36.19 23.12
N SER A 30 6.56 36.70 22.58
CA SER A 30 7.02 38.08 22.92
C SER A 30 8.09 38.72 22.01
N LEU A 31 8.67 38.04 21.02
CA LEU A 31 9.86 38.58 20.31
C LEU A 31 9.75 38.73 18.78
N LEU A 32 8.59 38.44 18.16
CA LEU A 32 8.44 38.47 16.70
C LEU A 32 7.73 39.72 16.13
N MET A 33 7.56 40.79 16.91
CA MET A 33 6.85 41.99 16.46
C MET A 33 7.70 43.27 16.45
N LYS A 34 9.01 43.14 16.22
CA LYS A 34 9.92 44.31 16.14
C LYS A 34 11.00 44.26 15.06
N ARG A 35 10.80 43.47 14.00
CA ARG A 35 11.73 43.41 12.86
C ARG A 35 11.08 43.48 11.47
N ILE A 36 9.89 44.08 11.38
CA ILE A 36 9.20 44.37 10.10
C ILE A 36 9.67 45.71 9.46
N ALA A 37 10.50 46.49 10.15
CA ALA A 37 11.11 47.68 9.57
C ALA A 37 12.55 47.39 9.14
N SER A 38 12.80 47.50 7.83
CA SER A 38 14.11 47.50 7.17
C SER A 38 14.71 46.12 6.86
N SER A 39 14.35 45.57 5.69
CA SER A 39 15.36 45.00 4.79
C SER A 39 14.84 45.01 3.34
N LYS A 40 15.74 45.40 2.44
CA LYS A 40 15.53 45.64 1.01
C LYS A 40 14.81 44.48 0.31
N MET A 41 13.80 44.85 -0.49
CA MET A 41 13.19 44.02 -1.52
C MET A 41 14.26 43.69 -2.58
N SER A 42 14.89 42.52 -2.45
CA SER A 42 15.74 41.96 -3.50
C SER A 42 14.86 41.10 -4.39
N SER A 43 14.65 41.55 -5.63
CA SER A 43 13.90 40.82 -6.65
C SER A 43 14.54 39.45 -6.88
N ARG A 44 13.96 38.40 -6.31
CA ARG A 44 14.24 37.04 -6.77
C ARG A 44 13.57 36.87 -8.12
N SER A 45 14.38 37.05 -9.14
CA SER A 45 14.17 36.60 -10.51
C SER A 45 13.42 35.26 -10.52
N GLY A 46 12.34 35.22 -11.29
CA GLY A 46 11.49 34.04 -11.43
C GLY A 46 12.33 32.82 -11.74
N LEU A 47 12.25 31.82 -10.85
CA LEU A 47 12.64 30.46 -11.18
C LEU A 47 11.68 29.98 -12.25
N ASN A 48 12.12 30.12 -13.50
CA ASN A 48 11.52 29.50 -14.66
C ASN A 48 11.75 27.99 -14.52
N LEU A 49 10.90 27.34 -13.73
CA LEU A 49 10.75 25.90 -13.73
C LEU A 49 10.23 25.53 -15.12
N LYS A 50 11.16 25.29 -16.04
CA LYS A 50 10.88 24.57 -17.27
C LYS A 50 10.33 23.21 -16.86
N MET A 51 9.00 23.07 -16.82
CA MET A 51 8.32 21.79 -16.97
C MET A 51 8.72 21.27 -18.34
N GLN A 52 9.83 20.55 -18.40
CA GLN A 52 10.13 19.69 -19.54
C GLN A 52 9.14 18.54 -19.43
N ALA A 53 8.02 18.65 -20.13
CA ALA A 53 7.14 17.52 -20.34
C ALA A 53 7.95 16.47 -21.13
N SER A 54 8.52 15.52 -20.42
CA SER A 54 9.23 14.40 -21.00
C SER A 54 8.23 13.62 -21.86
N SER A 55 8.49 13.54 -23.16
CA SER A 55 7.73 12.76 -24.15
C SER A 55 7.97 11.25 -24.01
N GLY A 56 8.12 10.75 -22.79
CA GLY A 56 8.15 9.31 -22.49
C GLY A 56 6.72 8.82 -22.34
N SER A 57 6.44 7.60 -22.82
CA SER A 57 5.16 6.94 -22.54
C SER A 57 4.88 7.00 -21.04
N ASP A 58 3.69 7.41 -20.63
CA ASP A 58 3.25 7.48 -19.21
C ASP A 58 3.35 6.14 -18.46
N HIS A 59 3.68 5.05 -19.15
CA HIS A 59 3.73 3.69 -18.64
C HIS A 59 4.77 3.45 -17.54
N ASP A 60 5.83 4.28 -17.42
CA ASP A 60 6.89 4.14 -16.43
C ASP A 60 6.87 5.21 -15.32
N ILE A 61 5.82 6.04 -15.29
CA ILE A 61 5.69 7.19 -14.38
C ILE A 61 5.88 6.80 -12.91
N LEU A 62 5.38 5.62 -12.50
CA LEU A 62 5.54 5.12 -11.14
C LEU A 62 7.01 4.90 -10.78
N LEU A 63 7.80 4.29 -11.67
CA LEU A 63 9.22 4.01 -11.43
C LEU A 63 10.05 5.30 -11.41
N ARG A 64 9.74 6.23 -12.31
CA ARG A 64 10.42 7.53 -12.40
C ARG A 64 10.21 8.36 -11.15
N VAL A 65 8.96 8.50 -10.70
CA VAL A 65 8.64 9.22 -9.46
C VAL A 65 9.25 8.52 -8.24
N ALA A 66 9.27 7.18 -8.20
CA ALA A 66 9.94 6.44 -7.12
C ALA A 66 11.46 6.71 -7.06
N ARG A 67 12.09 7.04 -8.19
CA ARG A 67 13.50 7.47 -8.27
C ARG A 67 13.72 8.95 -8.00
N GLY A 68 12.65 9.72 -7.72
CA GLY A 68 12.71 11.15 -7.44
C GLY A 68 12.71 12.03 -8.69
N GLU A 69 12.38 11.50 -9.87
CA GLU A 69 12.25 12.30 -11.09
C GLU A 69 10.99 13.17 -11.08
N VAL A 70 11.06 14.32 -11.74
CA VAL A 70 9.89 15.19 -11.95
C VAL A 70 8.99 14.57 -13.02
N ALA A 71 7.70 14.45 -12.70
CA ALA A 71 6.67 13.96 -13.62
C ALA A 71 5.56 15.00 -13.80
N ASN A 72 4.82 14.89 -14.90
CA ASN A 72 3.72 15.81 -15.24
C ASN A 72 2.49 15.68 -14.32
N ARG A 73 2.38 14.56 -13.61
CA ARG A 73 1.33 14.24 -12.63
C ARG A 73 1.86 13.26 -11.59
N ALA A 74 1.13 13.06 -10.49
CA ALA A 74 1.45 12.02 -9.52
C ALA A 74 0.98 10.63 -10.03
N PRO A 75 1.78 9.56 -9.87
CA PRO A 75 1.34 8.20 -10.15
C PRO A 75 0.37 7.71 -9.07
N VAL A 76 -0.60 6.88 -9.46
CA VAL A 76 -1.63 6.34 -8.56
C VAL A 76 -1.74 4.82 -8.68
N TRP A 77 -1.72 4.17 -7.52
CA TRP A 77 -2.08 2.77 -7.32
C TRP A 77 -2.70 2.63 -5.92
N LEU A 78 -3.35 1.50 -5.66
CA LEU A 78 -4.05 1.27 -4.39
C LEU A 78 -3.57 -0.01 -3.71
N MET A 79 -3.31 0.08 -2.41
CA MET A 79 -3.11 -1.13 -1.60
C MET A 79 -4.37 -2.00 -1.68
N ARG A 80 -4.18 -3.30 -1.87
CA ARG A 80 -5.26 -4.28 -2.05
C ARG A 80 -6.18 -3.95 -3.24
N GLN A 81 -5.61 -3.41 -4.32
CA GLN A 81 -6.34 -3.16 -5.57
C GLN A 81 -7.06 -4.41 -6.09
N ALA A 82 -6.46 -5.61 -5.97
CA ALA A 82 -7.16 -6.86 -6.25
C ALA A 82 -7.86 -7.34 -4.98
N GLY A 83 -9.19 -7.23 -4.94
CA GLY A 83 -9.93 -7.55 -3.71
C GLY A 83 -11.43 -7.74 -3.89
N ARG A 84 -12.07 -8.17 -2.79
CA ARG A 84 -13.49 -8.59 -2.73
C ARG A 84 -14.50 -7.49 -3.05
N TYR A 85 -14.07 -6.24 -3.20
CA TYR A 85 -14.92 -5.15 -3.66
C TYR A 85 -15.29 -5.28 -5.15
N MET A 86 -14.46 -5.98 -5.94
CA MET A 86 -14.71 -6.28 -7.34
C MET A 86 -15.58 -7.54 -7.48
N LYS A 87 -16.46 -7.56 -8.49
CA LYS A 87 -17.31 -8.73 -8.76
C LYS A 87 -16.47 -9.86 -9.34
N GLU A 88 -15.62 -9.53 -10.30
CA GLU A 88 -14.72 -10.42 -11.04
C GLU A 88 -13.75 -11.12 -10.08
N PHE A 89 -13.26 -10.42 -9.06
CA PHE A 89 -12.42 -11.03 -8.01
C PHE A 89 -13.20 -12.04 -7.17
N ARG A 90 -14.48 -11.74 -6.85
CA ARG A 90 -15.33 -12.63 -6.05
C ARG A 90 -15.61 -13.95 -6.78
N GLU A 91 -15.76 -13.92 -8.11
CA GLU A 91 -15.94 -15.12 -8.92
C GLU A 91 -14.80 -16.14 -8.77
N TYR A 92 -13.58 -15.69 -8.46
CA TYR A 92 -12.46 -16.55 -8.11
C TYR A 92 -12.45 -16.89 -6.61
N SER A 93 -12.70 -15.90 -5.75
CA SER A 93 -12.75 -16.08 -4.29
C SER A 93 -13.75 -17.14 -3.84
N ASP A 94 -14.85 -17.30 -4.58
CA ASP A 94 -15.90 -18.26 -4.28
C ASP A 94 -15.59 -19.66 -4.81
N LYS A 95 -14.71 -19.77 -5.82
CA LYS A 95 -14.33 -21.05 -6.46
C LYS A 95 -13.05 -21.65 -5.89
N TYR A 96 -12.09 -20.81 -5.52
CA TYR A 96 -10.74 -21.23 -5.17
C TYR A 96 -10.35 -20.77 -3.75
N PRO A 97 -9.76 -21.67 -2.93
CA PRO A 97 -9.21 -21.30 -1.63
C PRO A 97 -8.11 -20.24 -1.79
N PHE A 98 -7.81 -19.53 -0.71
CA PHE A 98 -6.90 -18.40 -0.74
C PHE A 98 -5.52 -18.77 -1.28
N ARG A 99 -4.91 -19.84 -0.74
CA ARG A 99 -3.59 -20.34 -1.16
C ARG A 99 -3.55 -20.68 -2.65
N GLN A 100 -4.57 -21.38 -3.16
CA GLN A 100 -4.62 -21.72 -4.58
C GLN A 100 -4.66 -20.47 -5.47
N ARG A 101 -5.29 -19.38 -5.03
CA ARG A 101 -5.32 -18.12 -5.80
C ARG A 101 -3.99 -17.37 -5.80
N SER A 102 -3.22 -17.43 -4.71
CA SER A 102 -1.92 -16.76 -4.59
C SER A 102 -0.76 -17.60 -5.12
N GLU A 103 -0.87 -18.94 -5.08
CA GLU A 103 0.20 -19.88 -5.41
C GLU A 103 0.05 -20.49 -6.82
N THR A 104 -1.07 -20.24 -7.52
CA THR A 104 -1.23 -20.63 -8.94
C THR A 104 -0.89 -19.45 -9.85
N PRO A 105 0.17 -19.50 -10.67
CA PRO A 105 0.64 -18.36 -11.47
C PRO A 105 -0.45 -17.75 -12.36
N ASP A 106 -1.17 -18.58 -13.12
CA ASP A 106 -2.21 -18.09 -14.04
C ASP A 106 -3.33 -17.35 -13.32
N ILE A 107 -3.72 -17.83 -12.13
CA ILE A 107 -4.77 -17.20 -11.31
C ILE A 107 -4.25 -15.90 -10.70
N ALA A 108 -3.02 -15.90 -10.16
CA ALA A 108 -2.41 -14.73 -9.56
C ALA A 108 -2.23 -13.60 -10.59
N ILE A 109 -1.77 -13.93 -11.79
CA ILE A 109 -1.65 -12.98 -12.92
C ILE A 109 -3.01 -12.38 -13.25
N GLU A 110 -4.03 -13.22 -13.41
CA GLU A 110 -5.37 -12.73 -13.76
C GLU A 110 -5.94 -11.81 -12.68
N LEU A 111 -5.85 -12.20 -11.40
CA LEU A 111 -6.31 -11.36 -10.28
C LEU A 111 -5.55 -10.04 -10.18
N SER A 112 -4.24 -10.04 -10.46
CA SER A 112 -3.42 -8.82 -10.49
C SER A 112 -3.84 -7.85 -11.59
N LEU A 113 -4.25 -8.36 -12.76
CA LEU A 113 -4.58 -7.53 -13.92
C LEU A 113 -6.01 -6.98 -13.89
N GLN A 114 -6.94 -7.59 -13.13
CA GLN A 114 -8.32 -7.11 -13.02
C GLN A 114 -8.43 -5.61 -12.68
N PRO A 115 -7.77 -5.07 -11.63
CA PRO A 115 -7.89 -3.67 -11.25
C PRO A 115 -7.23 -2.75 -12.28
N TRP A 116 -6.14 -3.21 -12.91
CA TRP A 116 -5.46 -2.47 -13.95
C TRP A 116 -6.34 -2.30 -15.18
N ARG A 117 -7.02 -3.36 -15.62
CA ARG A 117 -8.00 -3.29 -16.73
C ARG A 117 -9.20 -2.41 -16.40
N ALA A 118 -9.63 -2.37 -15.14
CA ALA A 118 -10.78 -1.59 -14.70
C ALA A 118 -10.49 -0.10 -14.49
N PHE A 119 -9.32 0.25 -13.95
CA PHE A 119 -9.01 1.60 -13.47
C PHE A 119 -7.78 2.25 -14.13
N GLY A 120 -6.99 1.50 -14.90
CA GLY A 120 -5.79 2.04 -15.56
C GLY A 120 -4.75 2.58 -14.57
N THR A 121 -4.52 1.89 -13.45
CA THR A 121 -3.54 2.30 -12.43
C THR A 121 -2.12 2.36 -13.00
N ASP A 122 -1.29 3.24 -12.46
CA ASP A 122 0.11 3.42 -12.89
C ASP A 122 1.04 2.30 -12.40
N GLY A 123 0.50 1.37 -11.61
CA GLY A 123 1.20 0.21 -11.11
C GLY A 123 0.27 -0.99 -10.95
N VAL A 124 0.88 -2.17 -11.03
CA VAL A 124 0.23 -3.46 -10.76
C VAL A 124 0.96 -4.12 -9.62
N ILE A 125 0.21 -4.47 -8.57
CA ILE A 125 0.74 -5.26 -7.45
C ILE A 125 0.39 -6.73 -7.70
N MET A 126 1.41 -7.58 -7.59
CA MET A 126 1.24 -9.02 -7.70
C MET A 126 0.30 -9.53 -6.62
N PHE A 127 -0.69 -10.33 -7.01
CA PHE A 127 -1.59 -10.99 -6.08
C PHE A 127 -0.85 -12.16 -5.44
N SER A 128 -0.33 -11.91 -4.24
CA SER A 128 0.35 -12.89 -3.41
C SER A 128 0.07 -12.56 -1.94
N ASP A 129 0.52 -13.42 -1.04
CA ASP A 129 0.45 -13.22 0.40
C ASP A 129 1.85 -13.15 1.02
N ILE A 130 1.99 -12.39 2.09
CA ILE A 130 3.26 -12.24 2.80
C ILE A 130 3.70 -13.52 3.50
N LEU A 131 2.78 -14.45 3.78
CA LEU A 131 3.07 -15.72 4.43
C LEU A 131 3.44 -16.84 3.45
N THR A 132 3.37 -16.59 2.14
CA THR A 132 3.72 -17.56 1.09
C THR A 132 5.09 -18.23 1.29
N PRO A 133 6.14 -17.56 1.81
CA PRO A 133 7.42 -18.21 2.08
C PRO A 133 7.42 -19.17 3.28
N LEU A 134 6.46 -19.07 4.21
CA LEU A 134 6.49 -19.83 5.47
C LEU A 134 6.48 -21.37 5.30
N PRO A 135 5.66 -21.96 4.41
CA PRO A 135 5.67 -23.40 4.19
C PRO A 135 7.04 -23.91 3.72
N SER A 136 7.76 -23.13 2.90
CA SER A 136 9.11 -23.50 2.46
C SER A 136 10.11 -23.54 3.62
N MET A 137 9.91 -22.71 4.64
CA MET A 137 10.68 -22.72 5.88
C MET A 137 10.24 -23.80 6.88
N GLY A 138 9.20 -24.58 6.56
CA GLY A 138 8.62 -25.60 7.44
C GLY A 138 7.54 -25.07 8.41
N ILE A 139 7.02 -23.87 8.20
CA ILE A 139 5.95 -23.28 9.01
C ILE A 139 4.64 -23.34 8.21
N GLU A 140 3.77 -24.27 8.56
CA GLU A 140 2.46 -24.38 7.92
C GLU A 140 1.46 -23.34 8.48
N PHE A 141 0.65 -22.81 7.57
CA PHE A 141 -0.44 -21.90 7.88
C PHE A 141 -1.65 -22.17 6.98
N ASP A 142 -2.82 -21.75 7.46
CA ASP A 142 -4.05 -21.74 6.66
C ASP A 142 -4.81 -20.42 6.86
N VAL A 143 -5.65 -20.04 5.91
CA VAL A 143 -6.45 -18.82 5.95
C VAL A 143 -7.89 -19.16 6.24
N VAL A 144 -8.27 -19.06 7.52
CA VAL A 144 -9.61 -19.38 7.99
C VAL A 144 -10.55 -18.19 7.73
N LYS A 145 -11.71 -18.47 7.14
CA LYS A 145 -12.74 -17.45 6.85
C LYS A 145 -13.20 -16.77 8.14
N GLY A 146 -12.96 -15.47 8.23
CA GLY A 146 -13.35 -14.63 9.38
C GLY A 146 -12.26 -14.44 10.43
N SER A 147 -11.30 -15.36 10.52
CA SER A 147 -10.19 -15.28 11.48
C SER A 147 -8.88 -14.80 10.84
N GLY A 148 -8.75 -14.92 9.52
CA GLY A 148 -7.50 -14.58 8.82
C GLY A 148 -6.50 -15.75 8.83
N PRO A 149 -5.21 -15.48 8.61
CA PRO A 149 -4.19 -16.51 8.62
C PRO A 149 -3.97 -17.05 10.04
N VAL A 150 -3.88 -18.38 10.15
CA VAL A 150 -3.66 -19.12 11.39
C VAL A 150 -2.42 -20.00 11.20
N ILE A 151 -1.46 -19.85 12.11
CA ILE A 151 -0.29 -20.72 12.22
C ILE A 151 -0.61 -21.78 13.27
N PHE A 152 -0.53 -23.06 12.90
CA PHE A 152 -0.97 -24.17 13.76
C PHE A 152 -0.02 -24.42 14.94
N ASP A 153 1.29 -24.34 14.70
CA ASP A 153 2.33 -24.49 15.72
C ASP A 153 3.21 -23.23 15.76
N PRO A 154 2.84 -22.21 16.56
CA PRO A 154 3.65 -21.01 16.71
C PRO A 154 5.00 -21.34 17.35
N ILE A 155 6.07 -20.72 16.85
CA ILE A 155 7.42 -20.87 17.41
C ILE A 155 7.48 -20.28 18.81
N ARG A 156 7.86 -21.10 19.80
CA ARG A 156 8.01 -20.74 21.22
C ARG A 156 9.34 -21.19 21.83
N SER A 157 10.16 -21.96 21.11
CA SER A 157 11.44 -22.45 21.61
C SER A 157 12.58 -22.24 20.61
N MET A 158 13.81 -22.21 21.14
CA MET A 158 15.02 -22.17 20.31
C MET A 158 15.19 -23.40 19.44
N ASP A 159 14.69 -24.56 19.88
CA ASP A 159 14.80 -25.80 19.10
C ASP A 159 13.87 -25.77 17.89
N GLN A 160 12.68 -25.16 18.00
CA GLN A 160 11.81 -24.89 16.85
C GLN A 160 12.49 -23.95 15.84
N ILE A 161 13.18 -22.90 16.31
CA ILE A 161 13.96 -22.01 15.43
C ILE A 161 15.06 -22.78 14.68
N LYS A 162 15.80 -23.65 15.38
CA LYS A 162 16.86 -24.48 14.75
C LYS A 162 16.32 -25.48 13.74
N SER A 163 15.04 -25.86 13.85
CA SER A 163 14.39 -26.81 12.94
C SER A 163 13.87 -26.18 11.65
N LEU A 164 13.91 -24.84 11.52
CA LEU A 164 13.49 -24.14 10.31
C LEU A 164 14.37 -24.52 9.13
N LYS A 165 13.75 -24.63 7.96
CA LYS A 165 14.45 -24.93 6.72
C LYS A 165 14.94 -23.62 6.08
N PRO A 166 16.16 -23.60 5.53
CA PRO A 166 16.56 -22.52 4.64
C PRO A 166 15.64 -22.51 3.42
N ILE A 167 15.38 -21.32 2.88
CA ILE A 167 14.65 -21.18 1.62
C ILE A 167 15.64 -21.47 0.50
N ASP A 168 15.29 -22.39 -0.40
CA ASP A 168 16.10 -22.72 -1.56
C ASP A 168 16.19 -21.52 -2.52
N ASP A 169 17.38 -21.29 -3.04
CA ASP A 169 17.60 -20.28 -4.09
C ASP A 169 17.26 -20.91 -5.46
N PRO A 170 16.22 -20.41 -6.16
CA PRO A 170 15.84 -20.96 -7.45
C PRO A 170 16.94 -20.83 -8.53
N ASP A 171 17.92 -19.94 -8.35
CA ASP A 171 19.04 -19.78 -9.30
C ASP A 171 20.23 -20.70 -8.99
N ASN A 172 20.17 -21.46 -7.88
CA ASN A 172 21.26 -22.28 -7.36
C ASN A 172 20.90 -23.78 -7.26
N THR A 173 19.84 -24.20 -7.97
CA THR A 173 19.36 -25.59 -8.12
C THR A 173 19.31 -26.02 -9.58
#